data_AF-A0A8T1SX83-F1
#
_entry.id   AF-A0A8T1SX83-F1
#
_cell.length_a   1.000
_cell.length_b   1.000
_cell.length_c   1.000
_cell.angle_alpha   90.00
_cell.angle_beta   90.00
_cell.angle_gamma   90.00
#
_symmetry.space_group_name_H-M   'P 1'
#
loop_
_entity.id
_entity.type
_entity.pdbx_description
1 polymer ?
#
loop_
_entity_poly.entity_id
_entity_poly.type
_entity_poly.pdbx_seq_one_letter_code
_entity_poly.pdbx_strand_id
1 'polypeptide(L)'
;MKCRNSDIQARILVLNPRASFMPGDCHSLNLIVSDAASSSLDSVSFFGVLQKIYILLLASTMRWKILMDNITNLTVKLLSYIRWESHTDSIRPVSYQVTEVYDALMELVQSSKAEAGIRYNAQNLANQITDFKFLVSVVIWHDILFQIRSCLDFIVAYRDNGFEDVIIAAKEMAENLGVEPVFKETCVHPKKRQFGYEGRDEVMGSSEKKPQERVVLLVC
;
A
#
# COMPACT_ATOMS: atom_id res chain seq x y z
N MET A 1 14.79 10.13 -3.53
CA MET A 1 14.84 9.97 -5.00
C MET A 1 13.43 10.21 -5.54
N LYS A 2 13.22 11.28 -6.33
CA LYS A 2 11.91 11.59 -6.92
C LYS A 2 11.65 10.62 -8.07
N CYS A 3 10.56 9.85 -7.98
CA CYS A 3 10.17 8.94 -9.04
C CYS A 3 9.78 9.70 -10.33
N ARG A 4 10.05 9.02 -11.43
CA ARG A 4 10.14 9.44 -12.84
C ARG A 4 8.78 9.74 -13.48
N ASN A 5 7.88 10.41 -12.76
CA ASN A 5 6.52 10.75 -13.22
C ASN A 5 6.34 12.25 -13.55
N SER A 6 7.42 13.04 -13.46
CA SER A 6 7.41 14.47 -13.81
C SER A 6 6.89 14.72 -15.21
N ASP A 7 7.17 13.82 -16.16
CA ASP A 7 6.83 14.06 -17.57
C ASP A 7 5.36 13.80 -17.88
N ILE A 8 4.73 12.81 -17.24
CA ILE A 8 3.29 12.52 -17.44
C ILE A 8 2.44 13.57 -16.73
N GLN A 9 2.78 13.89 -15.48
CA GLN A 9 2.08 14.93 -14.73
C GLN A 9 2.25 16.30 -15.40
N ALA A 10 3.44 16.62 -15.90
CA ALA A 10 3.66 17.85 -16.67
C ALA A 10 2.84 17.86 -17.96
N ARG A 11 2.76 16.75 -18.71
CA ARG A 11 1.93 16.68 -19.93
C ARG A 11 0.44 16.81 -19.64
N ILE A 12 -0.06 16.21 -18.55
CA ILE A 12 -1.46 16.34 -18.12
C ILE A 12 -1.75 17.78 -17.66
N LEU A 13 -0.84 18.43 -16.93
CA LEU A 13 -0.99 19.84 -16.53
C LEU A 13 -0.96 20.81 -17.71
N VAL A 14 -0.21 20.49 -18.77
CA VAL A 14 -0.24 21.25 -20.03
C VAL A 14 -1.62 21.13 -20.70
N LEU A 15 -2.23 19.95 -20.68
CA LEU A 15 -3.56 19.71 -21.27
C LEU A 15 -4.71 20.23 -20.38
N ASN A 16 -4.54 20.17 -19.07
CA ASN A 16 -5.51 20.66 -18.09
C ASN A 16 -4.77 21.32 -16.90
N PRO A 17 -4.56 22.64 -16.93
CA PRO A 17 -3.85 23.38 -15.87
C PRO A 17 -4.54 23.35 -14.50
N ARG A 18 -5.77 22.84 -14.44
CA ARG A 18 -6.57 22.70 -13.20
C ARG A 18 -6.64 21.26 -12.70
N ALA A 19 -5.95 20.33 -13.36
CA ALA A 19 -5.86 18.94 -12.90
C ALA A 19 -5.22 18.90 -11.49
N SER A 20 -5.94 18.33 -10.54
CA SER A 20 -5.42 18.04 -9.20
C SER A 20 -4.90 16.61 -9.17
N PHE A 21 -3.64 16.44 -8.76
CA PHE A 21 -3.07 15.11 -8.53
C PHE A 21 -3.18 14.80 -7.04
N MET A 22 -3.90 13.74 -6.71
CA MET A 22 -3.79 13.13 -5.39
C MET A 22 -2.64 12.11 -5.42
N PRO A 23 -1.73 12.10 -4.43
CA PRO A 23 -0.83 10.97 -4.26
C PRO A 23 -1.68 9.70 -4.14
N GLY A 24 -1.32 8.64 -4.86
CA GLY A 24 -2.12 7.41 -4.90
C GLY A 24 -2.49 6.96 -3.49
N ASP A 25 -3.73 6.52 -3.29
CA ASP A 25 -4.25 6.18 -1.96
C ASP A 25 -3.37 5.14 -1.25
N CYS A 26 -2.79 4.22 -2.02
CA CYS A 26 -1.78 3.27 -1.56
C CYS A 26 -0.52 3.95 -1.01
N HIS A 27 -0.05 5.06 -1.61
CA HIS A 27 1.12 5.79 -1.15
C HIS A 27 0.84 6.52 0.17
N SER A 28 -0.30 7.18 0.29
CA SER A 28 -0.69 7.90 1.52
C SER A 28 -0.91 6.94 2.69
N LEU A 29 -1.62 5.83 2.45
CA LEU A 29 -1.81 4.79 3.47
C LEU A 29 -0.49 4.13 3.85
N ASN A 30 0.38 3.84 2.87
CA ASN A 30 1.72 3.33 3.13
C ASN A 30 2.54 4.24 4.07
N LEU A 31 2.46 5.57 3.89
CA LEU A 31 3.13 6.52 4.79
C LEU A 31 2.58 6.46 6.21
N ILE A 32 1.25 6.41 6.36
CA ILE A 32 0.60 6.31 7.68
C ILE A 32 1.05 5.04 8.40
N VAL A 33 1.07 3.90 7.70
CA VAL A 33 1.48 2.64 8.33
C VAL A 33 2.97 2.61 8.61
N SER A 34 3.80 3.16 7.73
CA SER A 34 5.24 3.29 7.97
C SER A 34 5.54 4.17 9.19
N ASP A 35 4.79 5.25 9.38
CA ASP A 35 4.91 6.13 10.53
C ASP A 35 4.45 5.42 11.81
N ALA A 36 3.29 4.76 11.77
CA ALA A 36 2.80 3.93 12.87
C ALA A 36 3.79 2.83 13.25
N ALA A 37 4.40 2.17 12.26
CA ALA A 37 5.41 1.14 12.49
C ALA A 37 6.70 1.68 13.12
N SER A 38 7.01 2.95 12.86
CA SER A 38 8.18 3.66 13.40
C SER A 38 7.89 4.37 14.72
N SER A 39 6.62 4.45 15.14
CA SER A 39 6.18 5.22 16.31
C SER A 39 6.56 4.60 17.65
N SER A 40 6.86 3.30 17.69
CA SER A 40 7.21 2.58 18.91
C SER A 40 8.41 1.66 18.73
N LEU A 41 9.23 1.56 19.78
CA LEU A 41 10.38 0.66 19.80
C LEU A 41 9.96 -0.81 19.66
N ASP A 42 8.83 -1.20 20.24
CA ASP A 42 8.29 -2.56 20.13
C ASP A 42 7.97 -2.90 18.67
N SER A 43 7.33 -1.98 17.94
CA SER A 43 7.04 -2.15 16.51
C SER A 43 8.31 -2.21 15.66
N VAL A 44 9.25 -1.28 15.88
CA VAL A 44 10.53 -1.27 15.16
C VAL A 44 11.29 -2.57 15.39
N SER A 45 11.30 -3.06 16.64
CA SER A 45 11.90 -4.34 17.00
C SER A 45 11.21 -5.50 16.29
N PHE A 46 9.87 -5.56 16.33
CA PHE A 46 9.06 -6.57 15.66
C PHE A 46 9.37 -6.67 14.17
N PHE A 47 9.30 -5.56 13.43
CA PHE A 47 9.60 -5.55 11.99
C PHE A 47 11.07 -5.88 11.72
N GLY A 48 11.98 -5.49 12.61
CA GLY A 48 13.39 -5.84 12.53
C GLY A 48 13.63 -7.35 12.68
N VAL A 49 12.93 -8.02 13.60
CA VAL A 49 13.00 -9.49 13.77
C VAL A 49 12.41 -10.18 12.56
N LEU A 50 11.23 -9.73 12.10
CA LEU A 50 10.56 -10.26 10.91
C LEU A 50 11.48 -10.19 9.68
N GLN A 51 12.11 -9.04 9.46
CA GLN A 51 13.05 -8.85 8.35
C GLN A 51 14.26 -9.77 8.47
N LYS A 52 14.84 -9.93 9.66
CA LYS A 52 15.99 -10.82 9.89
C LYS A 52 15.65 -12.28 9.59
N ILE A 53 14.45 -12.74 9.96
CA ILE A 53 13.97 -14.10 9.65
C ILE A 53 13.96 -14.30 8.14
N TYR A 54 13.36 -13.36 7.40
CA TYR A 54 13.29 -13.44 5.94
C TYR A 54 14.66 -13.42 5.27
N ILE A 55 15.53 -12.49 5.67
CA ILE A 55 16.89 -12.43 5.13
C ILE A 55 17.65 -13.72 5.42
N LEU A 56 17.49 -14.29 6.62
CA LEU A 56 18.15 -15.54 6.99
C LEU A 56 17.65 -16.71 6.13
N LEU A 57 16.34 -16.89 5.99
CA LEU A 57 15.80 -18.06 5.29
C LEU A 57 15.90 -17.94 3.76
N LEU A 58 15.84 -16.72 3.22
CA LEU A 58 15.81 -16.47 1.77
C LEU A 58 17.17 -16.25 1.12
N ALA A 59 18.23 -16.03 1.90
CA ALA A 59 19.56 -15.75 1.38
C ALA A 59 20.30 -16.98 0.81
N SER A 60 19.73 -18.18 0.83
CA SER A 60 20.34 -19.36 0.18
C SER A 60 19.27 -20.33 -0.29
N THR A 61 19.54 -21.00 -1.41
CA THR A 61 18.69 -22.08 -1.94
C THR A 61 18.50 -23.24 -0.95
N MET A 62 19.51 -23.54 -0.12
CA MET A 62 19.39 -24.57 0.92
C MET A 62 18.45 -24.15 2.05
N ARG A 63 18.56 -22.90 2.51
CA ARG A 63 17.71 -22.35 3.58
C ARG A 63 16.28 -22.11 3.12
N TRP A 64 16.12 -21.69 1.86
CA TRP A 64 14.82 -21.60 1.21
C TRP A 64 14.16 -22.98 1.11
N LYS A 65 14.93 -24.01 0.78
CA LYS A 65 14.41 -25.38 0.74
C LYS A 65 13.92 -25.84 2.12
N ILE A 66 14.71 -25.62 3.19
CA ILE A 66 14.28 -25.90 4.57
C ILE A 66 12.94 -25.19 4.87
N LEU A 67 12.81 -23.93 4.47
CA LEU A 67 11.56 -23.20 4.67
C LEU A 67 10.38 -23.81 3.89
N MET A 68 10.59 -24.16 2.63
CA MET A 68 9.54 -24.75 1.78
C MET A 68 9.16 -26.17 2.21
N ASP A 69 10.11 -26.96 2.73
CA ASP A 69 9.85 -28.31 3.24
C ASP A 69 8.96 -28.28 4.50
N ASN A 70 9.01 -27.18 5.28
CA ASN A 70 8.19 -26.97 6.47
C ASN A 70 6.86 -26.23 6.18
N ILE A 71 6.81 -25.34 5.18
CA ILE A 71 5.62 -24.56 4.84
C ILE A 71 4.81 -25.24 3.75
N THR A 72 3.70 -25.89 4.13
CA THR A 72 2.88 -26.70 3.22
C THR A 72 1.79 -25.94 2.47
N ASN A 73 1.35 -24.76 2.96
CA ASN A 73 0.08 -24.15 2.54
C ASN A 73 0.13 -22.66 2.08
N LEU A 74 1.27 -21.97 2.12
CA LEU A 74 1.35 -20.53 1.78
C LEU A 74 2.61 -20.16 0.98
N THR A 75 2.44 -19.29 -0.03
CA THR A 75 3.54 -18.69 -0.79
C THR A 75 4.24 -17.62 0.05
N VAL A 76 5.47 -17.90 0.49
CA VAL A 76 6.30 -16.92 1.19
C VAL A 76 6.86 -15.91 0.18
N LYS A 77 6.44 -14.64 0.28
CA LYS A 77 7.06 -13.54 -0.48
C LYS A 77 8.11 -12.83 0.38
N LEU A 78 9.26 -12.52 -0.22
CA LEU A 78 10.33 -11.73 0.40
C LEU A 78 9.85 -10.30 0.71
N LEU A 79 10.23 -9.79 1.88
CA LEU A 79 10.01 -8.39 2.27
C LEU A 79 10.67 -7.45 1.25
N SER A 80 9.89 -6.56 0.62
CA SER A 80 10.45 -5.43 -0.12
C SER A 80 10.36 -4.18 0.75
N TYR A 81 11.51 -3.59 1.06
CA TYR A 81 11.63 -2.37 1.89
C TYR A 81 10.84 -1.16 1.34
N ILE A 82 10.44 -1.19 0.06
CA ILE A 82 9.89 -0.03 -0.67
C ILE A 82 8.38 -0.18 -0.96
N ARG A 83 7.77 -1.36 -0.79
CA ARG A 83 6.32 -1.57 -1.05
C ARG A 83 5.64 -2.34 0.07
N TRP A 84 4.83 -1.66 0.86
CA TRP A 84 4.09 -2.22 1.99
C TRP A 84 3.01 -3.25 1.62
N GLU A 85 2.55 -3.29 0.37
CA GLU A 85 1.77 -4.44 -0.13
C GLU A 85 2.51 -5.77 0.06
N SER A 86 3.84 -5.76 0.02
CA SER A 86 4.66 -6.95 0.32
C SER A 86 4.73 -7.28 1.82
N HIS A 87 4.38 -6.34 2.71
CA HIS A 87 4.39 -6.54 4.16
C HIS A 87 3.13 -7.27 4.64
N THR A 88 1.97 -7.00 4.05
CA THR A 88 0.76 -7.80 4.31
C THR A 88 0.95 -9.25 3.86
N ASP A 89 1.60 -9.45 2.71
CA ASP A 89 1.93 -10.77 2.19
C ASP A 89 3.05 -11.48 3.00
N SER A 90 3.87 -10.75 3.77
CA SER A 90 4.94 -11.32 4.61
C SER A 90 4.52 -11.57 6.05
N ILE A 91 3.64 -10.76 6.64
CA ILE A 91 3.13 -11.04 8.00
C ILE A 91 2.19 -12.23 8.00
N ARG A 92 1.47 -12.45 6.90
CA ARG A 92 0.51 -13.56 6.77
C ARG A 92 1.13 -14.94 7.03
N PRO A 93 2.23 -15.36 6.39
CA PRO A 93 2.88 -16.62 6.75
C PRO A 93 3.23 -16.73 8.24
N VAL A 94 3.73 -15.66 8.86
CA VAL A 94 4.11 -15.67 10.27
C VAL A 94 2.90 -15.71 11.20
N SER A 95 1.77 -15.09 10.83
CA SER A 95 0.55 -15.10 11.66
C SER A 95 -0.19 -16.45 11.64
N TYR A 96 -0.15 -17.16 10.52
CA TYR A 96 -0.84 -18.46 10.38
C TYR A 96 0.08 -19.66 10.63
N GLN A 97 1.39 -19.49 10.49
CA GLN A 97 2.37 -20.59 10.47
C GLN A 97 3.61 -20.28 11.30
N VAL A 98 3.42 -19.61 12.44
CA VAL A 98 4.53 -19.27 13.35
C VAL A 98 5.30 -20.51 13.81
N THR A 99 4.59 -21.64 13.96
CA THR A 99 5.14 -22.96 14.31
C THR A 99 6.06 -23.50 13.23
N GLU A 100 5.66 -23.45 11.97
CA GLU A 100 6.46 -23.94 10.85
C GLU A 100 7.69 -23.06 10.61
N VAL A 101 7.57 -21.75 10.85
CA VAL A 101 8.72 -20.83 10.83
C VAL A 101 9.69 -21.16 11.96
N TYR A 102 9.19 -21.49 13.16
CA TYR A 102 10.01 -21.94 14.27
C TYR A 102 10.73 -23.26 13.97
N ASP A 103 10.00 -24.25 13.44
CA ASP A 103 10.55 -25.56 13.07
C ASP A 103 11.64 -25.42 12.00
N ALA A 104 11.42 -24.59 10.98
CA ALA A 104 12.42 -24.30 9.96
C ALA A 104 13.70 -23.65 10.54
N LEU A 105 13.55 -22.77 11.54
CA LEU A 105 14.70 -22.20 12.24
C LEU A 105 15.44 -23.25 13.08
N MET A 106 14.71 -24.13 13.77
CA MET A 106 15.30 -25.20 14.57
C MET A 106 16.01 -26.24 13.70
N GLU A 107 15.48 -26.56 12.52
CA GLU A 107 16.14 -27.39 11.53
C GLU A 107 17.45 -26.73 11.04
N LEU A 108 17.43 -25.41 10.81
CA LEU A 108 18.64 -24.66 10.45
C LEU A 108 19.68 -24.65 11.57
N VAL A 109 19.25 -24.59 12.84
CA VAL A 109 20.14 -24.71 14.01
C VAL A 109 20.81 -26.08 14.05
N GLN A 110 20.10 -27.15 13.71
CA GLN A 110 20.62 -28.53 13.75
C GLN A 110 21.42 -28.90 12.49
N SER A 111 21.32 -28.13 11.42
CA SER A 111 22.00 -28.40 10.15
C SER A 111 23.53 -28.37 10.29
N SER A 112 24.18 -29.50 10.03
CA SER A 112 25.65 -29.59 9.98
C SER A 112 26.27 -28.83 8.80
N LYS A 113 25.45 -28.47 7.80
CA LYS A 113 25.86 -27.72 6.60
C LYS A 113 25.89 -26.21 6.82
N ALA A 114 25.34 -25.71 7.92
CA ALA A 114 25.30 -24.29 8.23
C ALA A 114 26.50 -23.87 9.11
N GLU A 115 27.10 -22.73 8.79
CA GLU A 115 28.17 -22.13 9.59
C GLU A 115 27.70 -21.82 11.03
N ALA A 116 28.62 -21.85 12.00
CA ALA A 116 28.31 -21.60 13.40
C ALA A 116 27.58 -20.26 13.63
N GLY A 117 27.96 -19.20 12.92
CA GLY A 117 27.29 -17.89 13.01
C GLY A 117 25.84 -17.91 12.50
N ILE A 118 25.56 -18.67 11.43
CA ILE A 118 24.20 -18.84 10.89
C ILE A 118 23.32 -19.59 11.89
N ARG A 119 23.85 -20.67 12.48
CA ARG A 119 23.14 -21.46 13.50
C ARG A 119 22.85 -20.65 14.75
N TYR A 120 23.82 -19.87 15.22
CA TYR A 120 23.62 -18.95 16.34
C TYR A 120 22.53 -17.91 16.05
N ASN A 121 22.58 -17.30 14.85
CA ASN A 121 21.57 -16.33 14.44
C ASN A 121 20.18 -16.97 14.35
N ALA A 122 20.07 -18.19 13.81
CA ALA A 122 18.82 -18.94 13.75
C ALA A 122 18.26 -19.22 15.15
N GLN A 123 19.09 -19.69 16.08
CA GLN A 123 18.69 -19.93 17.46
C GLN A 123 18.19 -18.65 18.15
N ASN A 124 18.91 -17.54 17.95
CA ASN A 124 18.52 -16.26 18.52
C ASN A 124 17.18 -15.75 17.96
N LEU A 125 16.91 -15.97 16.67
CA LEU A 125 15.62 -15.64 16.06
C LEU A 125 14.51 -16.56 16.56
N ALA A 126 14.76 -17.86 16.71
CA ALA A 126 13.79 -18.80 17.28
C ALA A 126 13.36 -18.39 18.70
N ASN A 127 14.32 -17.94 19.53
CA ASN A 127 14.04 -17.41 20.85
C ASN A 127 13.22 -16.11 20.80
N GLN A 128 13.46 -15.23 19.82
CA GLN A 128 12.68 -14.00 19.65
C GLN A 128 11.25 -14.26 19.16
N ILE A 129 11.04 -15.26 18.30
CA ILE A 129 9.70 -15.61 17.80
C ILE A 129 8.80 -16.16 18.92
N THR A 130 9.40 -16.87 19.87
CA THR A 130 8.69 -17.45 21.02
C THR A 130 8.42 -16.45 22.14
N ASP A 131 8.97 -15.24 22.05
CA ASP A 131 8.67 -14.17 23.00
C ASP A 131 7.19 -13.74 22.87
N PHE A 132 6.51 -13.64 24.02
CA PHE A 132 5.09 -13.33 24.02
C PHE A 132 4.79 -11.93 23.46
N LYS A 133 5.68 -10.94 23.65
CA LYS A 133 5.48 -9.60 23.06
C LYS A 133 5.60 -9.65 21.54
N PHE A 134 6.51 -10.47 21.02
CA PHE A 134 6.59 -10.71 19.58
C PHE A 134 5.29 -11.33 19.05
N LEU A 135 4.77 -12.38 19.69
CA LEU A 135 3.51 -13.01 19.29
C LEU A 135 2.32 -12.04 19.33
N VAL A 136 2.20 -11.23 20.38
CA VAL A 136 1.18 -10.17 20.46
C VAL A 136 1.34 -9.17 19.32
N SER A 137 2.57 -8.80 18.98
CA SER A 137 2.85 -7.89 17.86
C SER A 137 2.47 -8.50 16.52
N VAL A 138 2.70 -9.81 16.31
CA VAL A 138 2.25 -10.53 15.10
C VAL A 138 0.73 -10.38 14.93
N VAL A 139 -0.04 -10.60 15.99
CA VAL A 139 -1.52 -10.50 15.94
C VAL A 139 -1.97 -9.08 15.66
N ILE A 140 -1.45 -8.10 16.42
CA ILE A 140 -1.80 -6.68 16.26
C ILE A 140 -1.51 -6.21 14.82
N TRP A 141 -0.31 -6.50 14.33
CA TRP A 141 0.10 -6.04 13.00
C TRP A 141 -0.64 -6.77 11.88
N HIS A 142 -0.93 -8.07 12.06
CA HIS A 142 -1.79 -8.80 11.13
C HIS A 142 -3.17 -8.15 11.00
N ASP A 143 -3.81 -7.83 12.13
CA ASP A 143 -5.17 -7.27 12.13
C ASP A 143 -5.20 -5.86 11.51
N ILE A 144 -4.27 -4.98 11.90
CA ILE A 144 -4.14 -3.64 11.31
C ILE A 144 -3.95 -3.75 9.79
N LEU A 145 -3.05 -4.62 9.35
CA LEU A 145 -2.74 -4.80 7.93
C LEU A 145 -3.89 -5.35 7.12
N PHE A 146 -4.62 -6.31 7.70
CA PHE A 146 -5.78 -6.90 7.09
C PHE A 146 -6.87 -5.84 6.85
N GLN A 147 -7.15 -4.99 7.85
CA GLN A 147 -8.12 -3.92 7.73
C GLN A 147 -7.73 -2.88 6.68
N ILE A 148 -6.45 -2.50 6.63
CA ILE A 148 -5.96 -1.56 5.61
C ILE A 148 -6.09 -2.12 4.21
N ARG A 149 -5.76 -3.40 4.02
CA ARG A 149 -5.96 -4.09 2.74
C ARG A 149 -7.44 -4.11 2.35
N SER A 150 -8.34 -4.45 3.28
CA SER A 150 -9.78 -4.44 3.01
C SER A 150 -10.28 -3.04 2.61
N CYS A 151 -9.76 -1.98 3.24
CA CYS A 151 -10.08 -0.59 2.89
C CYS A 151 -9.58 -0.24 1.48
N LEU A 152 -8.36 -0.66 1.13
CA LEU A 152 -7.81 -0.48 -0.22
C LEU A 152 -8.65 -1.20 -1.27
N ASP A 153 -9.00 -2.46 -1.04
CA ASP A 153 -9.83 -3.25 -1.95
C ASP A 153 -11.20 -2.58 -2.16
N PHE A 154 -11.80 -2.03 -1.09
CA PHE A 154 -13.03 -1.25 -1.17
C PHE A 154 -12.88 0.02 -2.02
N ILE A 155 -11.83 0.82 -1.77
CA ILE A 155 -11.57 2.06 -2.53
C ILE A 155 -11.37 1.76 -4.02
N VAL A 156 -10.63 0.69 -4.33
CA VAL A 156 -10.41 0.24 -5.71
C VAL A 156 -11.73 -0.18 -6.36
N ALA A 157 -12.53 -1.01 -5.69
CA ALA A 157 -13.84 -1.41 -6.20
C ALA A 157 -14.79 -0.22 -6.41
N TYR A 158 -14.78 0.73 -5.47
CA TYR A 158 -15.57 1.94 -5.54
C TYR A 158 -15.15 2.87 -6.69
N ARG A 159 -13.85 2.95 -6.98
CA ARG A 159 -13.34 3.67 -8.16
C ARG A 159 -13.86 3.07 -9.46
N ASP A 160 -13.84 1.75 -9.56
CA ASP A 160 -14.13 1.06 -10.83
C ASP A 160 -15.63 1.07 -11.15
N ASN A 161 -16.50 0.86 -10.15
CA ASN A 161 -17.95 0.73 -10.37
C ASN A 161 -18.80 1.70 -9.54
N GLY A 162 -18.29 2.22 -8.42
CA GLY A 162 -19.08 2.96 -7.44
C GLY A 162 -19.43 4.39 -7.85
N PHE A 163 -18.71 5.00 -8.79
CA PHE A 163 -19.01 6.37 -9.21
C PHE A 163 -20.34 6.49 -9.96
N GLU A 164 -20.70 5.49 -10.77
CA GLU A 164 -21.99 5.48 -11.48
C GLU A 164 -23.16 5.39 -10.50
N ASP A 165 -23.05 4.50 -9.51
CA ASP A 165 -24.03 4.33 -8.43
C ASP A 165 -24.24 5.63 -7.63
N VAL A 166 -23.16 6.37 -7.37
CA VAL A 166 -23.21 7.65 -6.64
C VAL A 166 -23.94 8.72 -7.44
N ILE A 167 -23.72 8.78 -8.76
CA ILE A 167 -24.43 9.75 -9.60
C ILE A 167 -25.93 9.44 -9.63
N ILE A 168 -26.31 8.16 -9.68
CA ILE A 168 -27.72 7.74 -9.64
C ILE A 168 -28.33 8.15 -8.28
N ALA A 169 -27.68 7.80 -7.17
CA ALA A 169 -28.16 8.16 -5.83
C ALA A 169 -28.24 9.69 -5.63
N ALA A 170 -27.27 10.45 -6.15
CA ALA A 170 -27.28 11.91 -6.08
C ALA A 170 -28.40 12.53 -6.91
N LYS A 171 -28.73 11.96 -8.08
CA LYS A 171 -29.87 12.39 -8.90
C LYS A 171 -31.19 12.17 -8.16
N GLU A 172 -31.39 11.01 -7.56
CA GLU A 172 -32.57 10.72 -6.75
C GLU A 172 -32.71 11.68 -5.56
N MET A 173 -31.60 11.96 -4.85
CA MET A 173 -31.59 12.97 -3.78
C MET A 173 -31.93 14.37 -4.28
N ALA A 174 -31.43 14.77 -5.45
CA ALA A 174 -31.72 16.07 -6.04
C ALA A 174 -33.19 16.20 -6.45
N GLU A 175 -33.76 15.17 -7.06
CA GLU A 175 -35.19 15.10 -7.40
C GLU A 175 -36.08 15.24 -6.16
N ASN A 176 -35.75 14.53 -5.07
CA ASN A 176 -36.45 14.63 -3.78
C ASN A 176 -36.40 16.04 -3.17
N LEU A 177 -35.32 16.79 -3.43
CA LEU A 177 -35.14 18.17 -2.97
C LEU A 177 -35.71 19.21 -3.96
N GLY A 178 -36.25 18.79 -5.11
CA GLY A 178 -36.70 19.68 -6.18
C GLY A 178 -35.55 20.47 -6.84
N VAL A 179 -34.33 19.96 -6.74
CA VAL A 179 -33.11 20.55 -7.33
C VAL A 179 -32.81 19.86 -8.65
N GLU A 180 -32.59 20.63 -9.71
CA GLU A 180 -32.19 20.08 -10.99
C GLU A 180 -30.78 19.46 -10.88
N PRO A 181 -30.60 18.16 -11.22
CA PRO A 181 -29.33 17.45 -11.04
C PRO A 181 -28.31 17.77 -12.15
N VAL A 182 -27.98 19.04 -12.29
CA VAL A 182 -27.02 19.55 -13.28
C VAL A 182 -25.78 20.09 -12.57
N PHE A 183 -24.62 19.60 -12.98
CA PHE A 183 -23.35 20.18 -12.55
C PHE A 183 -23.22 21.59 -13.12
N LYS A 184 -23.28 22.60 -12.25
CA LYS A 184 -23.05 24.00 -12.65
C LYS A 184 -21.63 24.15 -13.19
N GLU A 185 -21.51 24.73 -14.37
CA GLU A 185 -20.20 25.07 -14.92
C GLU A 185 -19.53 26.13 -14.02
N THR A 186 -18.35 25.84 -13.48
CA THR A 186 -17.54 26.88 -12.85
C THR A 186 -17.18 27.95 -13.87
N CYS A 187 -17.64 29.19 -13.66
CA CYS A 187 -17.19 30.35 -14.42
C CYS A 187 -15.66 30.45 -14.36
N VAL A 188 -15.02 30.37 -15.53
CA VAL A 188 -13.59 30.64 -15.65
C VAL A 188 -13.43 32.16 -15.59
N HIS A 189 -12.90 32.67 -14.48
CA HIS A 189 -12.52 34.07 -14.39
C HIS A 189 -11.27 34.27 -15.24
N PRO A 190 -11.30 35.12 -16.28
CA PRO A 190 -10.11 35.43 -17.06
C PRO A 190 -9.06 36.03 -16.12
N LYS A 191 -7.84 35.47 -16.10
CA LYS A 191 -6.73 36.14 -15.41
C LYS A 191 -6.41 37.44 -16.14
N LYS A 192 -6.12 38.50 -15.37
CA LYS A 192 -5.67 39.78 -15.93
C LYS A 192 -4.30 39.56 -16.57
N ARG A 193 -4.21 39.74 -17.89
CA ARG A 193 -2.95 39.59 -18.64
C ARG A 193 -1.96 40.65 -18.19
N GLN A 194 -0.73 40.23 -17.91
CA GLN A 194 0.36 41.19 -17.65
C GLN A 194 1.11 41.56 -18.94
N PHE A 195 1.13 40.67 -19.93
CA PHE A 195 1.88 40.86 -21.19
C PHE A 195 1.06 40.45 -22.42
N GLY A 196 1.30 41.13 -23.56
CA GLY A 196 0.51 40.99 -24.78
C GLY A 196 0.74 39.72 -25.60
N TYR A 197 1.73 38.91 -25.27
CA TYR A 197 2.03 37.64 -25.98
C TYR A 197 1.34 36.42 -25.38
N GLU A 198 0.61 36.56 -24.27
CA GLU A 198 -0.16 35.46 -23.66
C GLU A 198 -1.37 35.08 -24.54
N GLY A 199 -1.44 33.80 -24.94
CA GLY A 199 -2.57 33.23 -25.69
C GLY A 199 -3.89 33.29 -24.93
N ARG A 200 -5.02 33.21 -25.64
CA ARG A 200 -6.35 33.08 -24.98
C ARG A 200 -6.46 31.71 -24.32
N ASP A 201 -6.96 31.66 -23.09
CA ASP A 201 -7.38 30.39 -22.48
C ASP A 201 -8.51 29.79 -23.33
N GLU A 202 -8.28 28.62 -23.92
CA GLU A 202 -9.31 27.90 -24.68
C GLU A 202 -10.34 27.27 -23.74
N VAL A 203 -11.62 27.33 -24.15
CA VAL A 203 -12.73 26.72 -23.42
C VAL A 203 -12.68 25.21 -23.63
N MET A 204 -12.19 24.46 -22.64
CA MET A 204 -12.31 22.99 -22.63
C MET A 204 -13.78 22.61 -22.40
N GLY A 205 -14.41 22.08 -23.45
CA GLY A 205 -15.83 21.72 -23.52
C GLY A 205 -16.21 20.43 -22.80
N SER A 206 -17.53 20.27 -22.60
CA SER A 206 -18.27 19.22 -21.89
C SER A 206 -18.25 19.31 -20.36
N SER A 207 -19.39 19.75 -19.80
CA SER A 207 -19.71 19.84 -18.38
C SER A 207 -19.88 18.49 -17.69
N GLU A 208 -20.23 17.43 -18.42
CA GLU A 208 -20.36 16.06 -17.89
C GLU A 208 -19.02 15.35 -17.67
N LYS A 209 -18.00 15.69 -18.47
CA LYS A 209 -16.65 15.12 -18.29
C LYS A 209 -15.87 15.75 -17.15
N LYS A 210 -16.23 16.96 -16.69
CA LYS A 210 -15.50 17.68 -15.62
C LYS A 210 -15.63 17.06 -14.22
N PRO A 211 -16.81 16.58 -13.77
CA PRO A 211 -16.95 15.82 -12.53
C PRO A 211 -16.30 14.45 -12.64
N GLN A 212 -16.42 13.78 -13.79
CA GLN A 212 -15.69 12.54 -14.05
C GLN A 212 -14.18 12.80 -13.94
N GLU A 213 -13.61 13.83 -14.56
CA GLU A 213 -12.17 14.13 -14.47
C GLU A 213 -11.70 14.74 -13.13
N ARG A 214 -12.58 15.36 -12.33
CA ARG A 214 -12.23 15.91 -11.00
C ARG A 214 -12.52 14.97 -9.84
N VAL A 215 -13.47 14.05 -9.99
CA VAL A 215 -13.81 13.04 -8.96
C VAL A 215 -13.23 11.67 -9.31
N VAL A 216 -12.85 11.41 -10.57
CA VAL A 216 -11.83 10.40 -10.88
C VAL A 216 -10.51 10.97 -10.37
N LEU A 217 -10.31 10.75 -9.07
CA LEU A 217 -9.02 10.63 -8.46
C LEU A 217 -8.19 9.72 -9.37
N LEU A 218 -7.30 10.33 -10.16
CA LEU A 218 -6.27 9.63 -10.89
C LEU A 218 -5.30 9.08 -9.84
N VAL A 219 -5.67 7.93 -9.28
CA VAL A 219 -4.83 7.08 -8.44
C VAL A 219 -3.74 6.53 -9.36
N CYS A 220 -2.54 7.12 -9.30
CA CYS A 220 -1.32 6.52 -9.84
C CYS A 220 -0.72 5.55 -8.82
#